data_AF-A0AAV1YS95-F1
#
_entry.id   AF-A0AAV1YS95-F1
#
_cell.length_a   1.000
_cell.length_b   1.000
_cell.length_c   1.000
_cell.angle_alpha   90.00
_cell.angle_beta   90.00
_cell.angle_gamma   90.00
#
_symmetry.space_group_name_H-M   'P 1'
#
loop_
_entity.id
_entity.type
_entity.pdbx_description
1 polymer ?
#
loop_
_entity_poly.entity_id
_entity_poly.type
_entity_poly.pdbx_seq_one_letter_code
_entity_poly.pdbx_strand_id
1 'polypeptide(L)'
;QFYAKKQEICFEIGAVTVDPKSPLYDPSPLKEYLKALNVPYFYEEQDIVDQDTKKEKCPSICSFCSRLKRGRIYACAYRENYNVLALGQHVDDLAESFVMSIFHNGRLRTMKANYVDKSSSLRIIRPFVLVREKDLRTFAEKKKLPVIPKNWPACFEVSKEHHHVKQLLAAQEIHFPNLYPSLRATIRHLMKINLNEFEDKILGEECCTKL
;
A
#
# COMPACT_ATOMS: atom_id res chain seq x y z
N GLN A 1 -20.23 -6.75 -1.66
CA GLN A 1 -21.38 -6.67 -2.59
C GLN A 1 -22.71 -6.85 -1.86
N PHE A 2 -22.97 -7.96 -1.17
CA PHE A 2 -24.25 -8.21 -0.47
C PHE A 2 -24.69 -7.07 0.48
N TYR A 3 -23.82 -6.63 1.39
CA TYR A 3 -24.12 -5.55 2.34
C TYR A 3 -24.46 -4.22 1.65
N ALA A 4 -23.71 -3.87 0.60
CA ALA A 4 -23.90 -2.63 -0.13
C ALA A 4 -25.14 -2.62 -1.01
N LYS A 5 -25.46 -3.76 -1.64
CA LYS A 5 -26.72 -3.94 -2.39
C LYS A 5 -27.94 -3.75 -1.50
N LYS A 6 -27.88 -4.20 -0.23
CA LYS A 6 -28.93 -3.95 0.77
C LYS A 6 -29.08 -2.47 1.13
N GLN A 7 -28.03 -1.68 0.97
CA GLN A 7 -28.00 -0.23 1.23
C GLN A 7 -28.20 0.59 -0.05
N GLU A 8 -28.63 -0.04 -1.16
CA GLU A 8 -28.83 0.60 -2.47
C GLU A 8 -27.56 1.25 -3.05
N ILE A 9 -26.39 0.81 -2.60
CA ILE A 9 -25.10 1.26 -3.12
C ILE A 9 -24.70 0.33 -4.27
N CYS A 10 -24.80 0.83 -5.50
CA CYS A 10 -24.35 0.15 -6.70
C CYS A 10 -22.87 0.43 -6.95
N PHE A 11 -22.05 -0.62 -7.08
CA PHE A 11 -20.66 -0.51 -7.53
C PHE A 11 -20.19 -1.80 -8.16
N GLU A 12 -19.18 -1.67 -9.03
CA GLU A 12 -18.49 -2.78 -9.66
C GLU A 12 -17.13 -3.00 -9.01
N ILE A 13 -16.67 -4.25 -9.02
CA ILE A 13 -15.35 -4.62 -8.49
C ILE A 13 -14.58 -5.28 -9.61
N GLY A 14 -13.40 -4.75 -9.91
CA GLY A 14 -12.37 -5.43 -10.68
C GLY A 14 -11.16 -5.71 -9.79
N ALA A 15 -10.36 -6.70 -10.20
CA ALA A 15 -9.08 -7.00 -9.61
C ALA A 15 -7.99 -6.81 -10.67
N VAL A 16 -6.87 -6.20 -10.30
CA VAL A 16 -5.71 -6.05 -11.18
C VAL A 16 -4.47 -6.62 -10.51
N THR A 17 -3.65 -7.32 -11.29
CA THR A 17 -2.31 -7.77 -10.87
C THR A 17 -1.28 -7.26 -11.86
N VAL A 18 -0.17 -6.73 -11.35
CA VAL A 18 0.98 -6.33 -12.16
C VAL A 18 2.09 -7.34 -11.95
N ASP A 19 2.36 -8.15 -12.96
CA ASP A 19 3.45 -9.12 -12.95
C ASP A 19 4.78 -8.39 -13.24
N PRO A 20 5.77 -8.44 -12.33
CA PRO A 20 7.09 -7.86 -12.55
C PRO A 20 7.95 -8.65 -13.55
N LYS A 21 7.45 -9.75 -14.13
CA LYS A 21 8.18 -10.77 -14.90
C LYS A 21 9.28 -11.46 -14.10
N SER A 22 8.96 -11.81 -12.86
CA SER A 22 9.83 -12.59 -12.00
C SER A 22 9.63 -14.09 -12.22
N PRO A 23 10.69 -14.90 -12.34
CA PRO A 23 10.54 -16.36 -12.34
C PRO A 23 9.99 -16.93 -11.02
N LEU A 24 9.99 -16.14 -9.93
CA LEU A 24 9.55 -16.55 -8.60
C LEU A 24 8.17 -16.00 -8.22
N TYR A 25 7.51 -15.29 -9.13
CA TYR A 25 6.17 -14.74 -8.92
C TYR A 25 5.17 -15.48 -9.80
N ASP A 26 4.23 -16.19 -9.18
CA ASP A 26 3.14 -16.85 -9.90
C ASP A 26 1.79 -16.40 -9.35
N PRO A 27 1.03 -15.56 -10.09
CA PRO A 27 -0.32 -15.17 -9.72
C PRO A 27 -1.39 -16.12 -10.28
N SER A 28 -1.03 -17.26 -10.88
CA SER A 28 -1.99 -18.21 -11.47
C SER A 28 -3.13 -18.64 -10.52
N PRO A 29 -2.92 -18.85 -9.20
CA PRO A 29 -4.02 -19.23 -8.30
C PRO A 29 -5.13 -18.19 -8.19
N LEU A 30 -4.85 -16.91 -8.51
CA LEU A 30 -5.84 -15.84 -8.46
C LEU A 30 -6.85 -15.91 -9.62
N LYS A 31 -6.46 -16.49 -10.76
CA LYS A 31 -7.31 -16.54 -11.98
C LYS A 31 -8.59 -17.32 -11.71
N GLU A 32 -8.46 -18.52 -11.18
CA GLU A 32 -9.61 -19.39 -10.88
C GLU A 32 -10.45 -18.84 -9.73
N TYR A 33 -9.80 -18.32 -8.69
CA TYR A 33 -10.47 -17.74 -7.54
C TYR A 33 -11.33 -16.53 -7.90
N LEU A 34 -10.79 -15.58 -8.67
CA LEU A 34 -11.52 -14.38 -9.10
C LEU A 34 -12.64 -14.72 -10.09
N LYS A 35 -12.41 -15.70 -10.98
CA LYS A 35 -13.45 -16.25 -11.86
C LYS A 35 -14.61 -16.85 -11.06
N ALA A 36 -14.33 -17.62 -10.02
CA ALA A 36 -15.36 -18.19 -9.14
C ALA A 36 -16.16 -17.12 -8.38
N LEU A 37 -15.54 -15.97 -8.08
CA LEU A 37 -16.21 -14.82 -7.48
C LEU A 37 -16.94 -13.92 -8.49
N ASN A 38 -16.88 -14.22 -9.79
CA ASN A 38 -17.39 -13.38 -10.86
C ASN A 38 -16.83 -11.95 -10.81
N VAL A 39 -15.53 -11.82 -10.52
CA VAL A 39 -14.81 -10.55 -10.48
C VAL A 39 -13.92 -10.45 -11.73
N PRO A 40 -14.11 -9.43 -12.60
CA PRO A 40 -13.19 -9.12 -13.68
C PRO A 40 -11.74 -9.07 -13.20
N TYR A 41 -10.86 -9.81 -13.87
CA TYR A 41 -9.45 -9.90 -13.52
C TYR A 41 -8.58 -9.37 -14.66
N PHE A 42 -7.86 -8.30 -14.39
CA PHE A 42 -6.93 -7.66 -15.30
C PHE A 42 -5.50 -8.06 -14.93
N TYR A 43 -4.84 -8.76 -15.85
CA TYR A 43 -3.45 -9.16 -15.69
C TYR A 43 -2.58 -8.25 -16.56
N GLU A 44 -1.77 -7.43 -15.90
CA GLU A 44 -0.87 -6.47 -16.54
C GLU A 44 0.56 -6.97 -16.39
N GLU A 45 1.32 -6.94 -17.47
CA GLU A 45 2.73 -7.29 -17.43
C GLU A 45 3.61 -6.03 -17.48
N GLN A 46 4.64 -6.00 -16.64
CA GLN A 46 5.69 -4.99 -16.73
C GLN A 46 7.03 -5.67 -16.51
N ASP A 47 7.91 -5.55 -17.49
CA ASP A 47 9.28 -5.99 -17.33
C ASP A 47 10.05 -5.00 -16.44
N ILE A 48 9.89 -5.15 -15.13
CA ILE A 48 10.52 -4.29 -14.13
C ILE A 48 11.99 -4.70 -13.96
N VAL A 49 12.30 -5.98 -14.20
CA VAL A 49 13.63 -6.56 -14.01
C VAL A 49 14.62 -6.02 -15.05
N ASP A 50 14.25 -6.08 -16.33
CA ASP A 50 15.12 -5.61 -17.41
C ASP A 50 15.24 -4.08 -17.47
N GLN A 51 14.27 -3.36 -16.90
CA GLN A 51 14.32 -1.90 -16.85
C GLN A 51 15.20 -1.37 -15.72
N ASP A 52 15.41 -2.14 -14.66
CA ASP A 52 16.28 -1.76 -13.56
C ASP A 52 17.76 -2.00 -13.90
N THR A 53 18.07 -3.15 -14.50
CA THR A 53 19.44 -3.51 -14.94
C THR A 53 20.02 -2.53 -15.96
N LYS A 54 19.16 -1.81 -16.71
CA LYS A 54 19.56 -0.79 -17.70
C LYS A 54 19.73 0.62 -17.10
N LYS A 55 19.44 0.83 -15.82
CA LYS A 55 19.60 2.14 -15.16
C LYS A 55 20.82 2.15 -14.25
N GLU A 56 21.85 2.88 -14.66
CA GLU A 56 23.09 3.08 -13.88
C GLU A 56 22.90 3.87 -12.56
N LYS A 57 21.73 4.47 -12.32
CA LYS A 57 21.48 5.36 -11.16
C LYS A 57 20.08 5.21 -10.57
N CYS A 58 19.75 4.05 -10.00
CA CYS A 58 18.59 3.96 -9.10
C CYS A 58 19.03 3.72 -7.65
N PRO A 59 18.83 4.68 -6.72
CA PRO A 59 19.24 4.50 -5.33
C PRO A 59 18.40 3.47 -4.57
N SER A 60 17.30 2.97 -5.15
CA SER A 60 16.41 1.98 -4.53
C SER A 60 15.52 1.29 -5.58
N ILE A 61 15.86 0.06 -5.95
CA ILE A 61 15.07 -0.78 -6.87
C ILE A 61 13.62 -0.97 -6.41
N CYS A 62 13.39 -1.11 -5.10
CA CYS A 62 12.05 -1.27 -4.55
C CYS A 62 11.19 -0.01 -4.73
N SER A 63 11.80 1.18 -4.57
CA SER A 63 11.11 2.46 -4.82
C SER A 63 10.74 2.63 -6.29
N PHE A 64 11.62 2.20 -7.20
CA PHE A 64 11.36 2.21 -8.64
C PHE A 64 10.25 1.22 -9.03
N CYS A 65 10.35 -0.02 -8.56
CA CYS A 65 9.38 -1.08 -8.75
C CYS A 65 7.99 -0.69 -8.23
N SER A 66 7.90 -0.10 -7.04
CA SER A 66 6.64 0.41 -6.47
C SER A 66 5.98 1.50 -7.33
N ARG A 67 6.78 2.45 -7.86
CA ARG A 67 6.29 3.50 -8.75
C ARG A 67 5.79 2.94 -10.08
N LEU A 68 6.54 2.02 -10.70
CA LEU A 68 6.15 1.38 -11.96
C LEU A 68 4.85 0.58 -11.82
N LYS A 69 4.74 -0.26 -10.77
CA LYS A 69 3.51 -1.02 -10.52
C LYS A 69 2.32 -0.09 -10.32
N ARG A 70 2.49 0.98 -9.54
CA ARG A 70 1.42 1.94 -9.31
C ARG A 70 0.98 2.63 -10.60
N GLY A 71 1.94 3.03 -11.45
CA GLY A 71 1.64 3.59 -12.76
C GLY A 71 0.81 2.64 -13.65
N ARG A 72 1.16 1.35 -13.69
CA ARG A 72 0.41 0.33 -14.43
C ARG A 72 -1.00 0.10 -13.87
N ILE A 73 -1.13 0.03 -12.55
CA ILE A 73 -2.43 -0.08 -11.89
C ILE A 73 -3.32 1.12 -12.24
N TYR A 74 -2.77 2.33 -12.24
CA TYR A 74 -3.52 3.55 -12.54
C TYR A 74 -3.95 3.58 -14.02
N ALA A 75 -3.05 3.19 -14.93
CA ALA A 75 -3.36 3.09 -16.35
C ALA A 75 -4.47 2.05 -16.62
N CYS A 76 -4.43 0.90 -15.95
CA CYS A 76 -5.48 -0.11 -16.03
C CYS A 76 -6.80 0.43 -15.49
N ALA A 77 -6.81 1.07 -14.31
CA ALA A 77 -8.02 1.67 -13.76
C ALA A 77 -8.66 2.69 -14.72
N TYR A 78 -7.84 3.53 -15.35
CA TYR A 78 -8.32 4.50 -16.35
C TYR A 78 -8.87 3.81 -17.61
N ARG A 79 -8.13 2.84 -18.17
CA ARG A 79 -8.53 2.10 -19.39
C ARG A 79 -9.87 1.38 -19.20
N GLU A 80 -10.08 0.80 -18.03
CA GLU A 80 -11.27 0.02 -17.70
C GLU A 80 -12.37 0.84 -17.00
N ASN A 81 -12.25 2.18 -16.98
CA ASN A 81 -13.22 3.13 -16.41
C ASN A 81 -13.52 2.97 -14.90
N TYR A 82 -12.54 2.53 -14.10
CA TYR A 82 -12.65 2.54 -12.63
C TYR A 82 -12.24 3.90 -12.06
N ASN A 83 -13.09 4.44 -11.18
CA ASN A 83 -12.87 5.72 -10.50
C ASN A 83 -12.35 5.60 -9.06
N VAL A 84 -12.29 4.38 -8.51
CA VAL A 84 -11.78 4.10 -7.17
C VAL A 84 -10.78 2.96 -7.21
N LEU A 85 -9.59 3.18 -6.63
CA LEU A 85 -8.57 2.17 -6.42
C LEU A 85 -8.48 1.79 -4.94
N ALA A 86 -8.78 0.54 -4.63
CA ALA A 86 -8.61 -0.02 -3.28
C ALA A 86 -7.23 -0.68 -3.13
N LEU A 87 -6.46 -0.24 -2.13
CA LEU A 87 -5.18 -0.82 -1.77
C LEU A 87 -5.29 -1.56 -0.44
N GLY A 88 -4.78 -2.79 -0.39
CA GLY A 88 -4.91 -3.69 0.76
C GLY A 88 -3.99 -3.39 1.95
N GLN A 89 -3.50 -2.14 2.11
CA GLN A 89 -2.62 -1.81 3.24
C GLN A 89 -3.36 -1.84 4.57
N HIS A 90 -2.72 -2.41 5.58
CA HIS A 90 -3.24 -2.59 6.93
C HIS A 90 -2.59 -1.65 7.96
N VAL A 91 -3.06 -1.66 9.21
CA VAL A 91 -2.58 -0.72 10.23
C VAL A 91 -1.08 -0.92 10.53
N ASP A 92 -0.58 -2.16 10.45
CA ASP A 92 0.84 -2.46 10.63
C ASP A 92 1.69 -1.79 9.52
N ASP A 93 1.25 -1.77 8.26
CA ASP A 93 1.96 -1.03 7.18
C ASP A 93 2.02 0.47 7.47
N LEU A 94 0.96 1.03 8.06
CA LEU A 94 0.91 2.45 8.42
C LEU A 94 1.79 2.77 9.62
N ALA A 95 1.89 1.85 10.58
CA ALA A 95 2.79 1.97 11.72
C ALA A 95 4.25 1.92 11.25
N GLU A 96 4.59 0.98 10.36
CA GLU A 96 5.91 0.91 9.73
C GLU A 96 6.22 2.21 8.98
N SER A 97 5.31 2.66 8.11
CA SER A 97 5.50 3.92 7.37
C SER A 97 5.63 5.14 8.30
N PHE A 98 4.95 5.14 9.45
CA PHE A 98 5.05 6.22 10.42
C PHE A 98 6.44 6.24 11.09
N VAL A 99 6.91 5.09 11.59
CA VAL A 99 8.24 4.95 12.20
C VAL A 99 9.33 5.31 11.19
N MET A 100 9.23 4.82 9.96
CA MET A 100 10.16 5.18 8.88
C MET A 100 10.17 6.70 8.62
N SER A 101 9.00 7.34 8.63
CA SER A 101 8.89 8.78 8.41
C SER A 101 9.57 9.61 9.51
N ILE A 102 9.48 9.18 10.77
CA ILE A 102 10.14 9.90 11.87
C ILE A 102 11.64 9.60 11.93
N PHE A 103 12.08 8.37 11.64
CA PHE A 103 13.49 7.97 11.75
C PHE A 103 14.34 8.46 10.57
N HIS A 104 13.79 8.48 9.36
CA HIS A 104 14.58 8.80 8.16
C HIS A 104 14.20 10.13 7.50
N ASN A 105 12.98 10.61 7.71
CA ASN A 105 12.51 11.84 7.06
C ASN A 105 12.26 12.99 8.04
N GLY A 106 12.30 12.75 9.35
CA GLY A 106 12.00 13.75 10.38
C GLY A 106 10.58 14.32 10.26
N ARG A 107 9.62 13.55 9.72
CA ARG A 107 8.26 14.04 9.44
C ARG A 107 7.20 13.27 10.21
N LEU A 108 6.24 13.97 10.78
CA LEU A 108 5.12 13.40 11.52
C LEU A 108 3.98 12.94 10.59
N ARG A 109 4.23 11.99 9.68
CA ARG A 109 3.22 11.55 8.71
C ARG A 109 3.20 10.05 8.50
N THR A 110 2.06 9.57 8.02
CA THR A 110 1.86 8.19 7.52
C THR A 110 0.92 8.21 6.32
N MET A 111 0.64 7.06 5.73
CA MET A 111 -0.30 6.93 4.62
C MET A 111 -1.71 7.37 5.02
N LYS A 112 -2.43 8.00 4.09
CA LYS A 112 -3.83 8.42 4.28
C LYS A 112 -4.80 7.26 4.11
N ALA A 113 -5.91 7.24 4.86
CA ALA A 113 -6.96 6.26 4.65
C ALA A 113 -7.58 6.36 3.24
N ASN A 114 -7.73 7.58 2.74
CA ASN A 114 -8.16 7.87 1.39
C ASN A 114 -7.63 9.23 0.92
N TYR A 115 -7.45 9.37 -0.39
CA TYR A 115 -7.14 10.65 -1.05
C TYR A 115 -7.55 10.56 -2.53
N VAL A 116 -7.72 11.71 -3.17
CA VAL A 116 -7.91 11.79 -4.63
C VAL A 116 -6.58 12.20 -5.25
N ASP A 117 -6.13 11.43 -6.23
CA ASP A 117 -4.96 11.79 -7.01
C ASP A 117 -5.32 12.87 -8.03
N LYS A 118 -4.74 14.05 -7.90
CA LYS A 118 -5.14 15.23 -8.70
C LYS A 118 -4.86 15.06 -10.20
N SER A 119 -3.83 14.31 -10.57
CA SER A 119 -3.44 14.10 -11.97
C SER A 119 -4.33 13.09 -12.69
N SER A 120 -4.79 12.04 -12.01
CA SER A 120 -5.61 10.98 -12.62
C SER A 120 -7.10 11.08 -12.28
N SER A 121 -7.50 11.96 -11.36
CA SER A 121 -8.85 12.01 -10.77
C SER A 121 -9.30 10.68 -10.13
N LEU A 122 -8.38 9.74 -9.92
CA LEU A 122 -8.63 8.45 -9.30
C LEU A 122 -8.68 8.62 -7.79
N ARG A 123 -9.71 8.06 -7.15
CA ARG A 123 -9.80 8.04 -5.67
C ARG A 123 -9.11 6.80 -5.12
N ILE A 124 -8.10 6.98 -4.27
CA ILE A 124 -7.40 5.88 -3.61
C ILE A 124 -8.03 5.67 -2.23
N ILE A 125 -8.35 4.42 -1.89
CA ILE A 125 -8.86 4.03 -0.57
C ILE A 125 -8.05 2.85 0.01
N ARG A 126 -8.00 2.77 1.35
CA ARG A 126 -7.36 1.68 2.10
C ARG A 126 -8.36 1.05 3.07
N PRO A 127 -9.11 0.02 2.64
CA PRO A 127 -10.17 -0.56 3.49
C PRO A 127 -9.66 -1.18 4.80
N PHE A 128 -8.42 -1.68 4.81
CA PHE A 128 -7.85 -2.41 5.95
C PHE A 128 -7.02 -1.54 6.90
N VAL A 129 -7.07 -0.22 6.76
CA VAL A 129 -6.20 0.73 7.47
C VAL A 129 -6.29 0.68 9.02
N LEU A 130 -7.33 0.03 9.57
CA LEU A 130 -7.52 -0.16 11.01
C LEU A 130 -7.46 -1.63 11.46
N VAL A 131 -7.22 -2.56 10.53
CA VAL A 131 -7.16 -4.00 10.76
C VAL A 131 -5.71 -4.42 10.92
N ARG A 132 -5.42 -5.36 11.83
CA ARG A 132 -4.07 -5.89 12.02
C ARG A 132 -3.72 -6.92 10.94
N GLU A 133 -2.44 -7.00 10.61
CA GLU A 133 -1.90 -8.02 9.72
C GLU A 133 -2.21 -9.44 10.22
N LYS A 134 -2.07 -9.68 11.54
CA LYS A 134 -2.36 -11.00 12.14
C LYS A 134 -3.81 -11.43 11.92
N ASP A 135 -4.75 -10.50 11.99
CA ASP A 135 -6.18 -10.80 11.82
C ASP A 135 -6.48 -11.13 10.35
N LEU A 136 -5.86 -10.40 9.41
CA LEU A 136 -5.95 -10.69 7.97
C LEU A 136 -5.33 -12.04 7.62
N ARG A 137 -4.19 -12.40 8.22
CA ARG A 137 -3.55 -13.70 8.06
C ARG A 137 -4.47 -14.82 8.55
N THR A 138 -4.97 -14.72 9.78
CA THR A 138 -5.91 -15.71 10.33
C THR A 138 -7.18 -15.83 9.48
N PHE A 139 -7.69 -14.73 8.95
CA PHE A 139 -8.83 -14.76 8.03
C PHE A 139 -8.49 -15.50 6.73
N ALA A 140 -7.34 -15.20 6.12
CA ALA A 140 -6.89 -15.83 4.88
C ALA A 140 -6.72 -17.36 5.04
N GLU A 141 -6.11 -17.79 6.16
CA GLU A 141 -5.95 -19.21 6.50
C GLU A 141 -7.31 -19.90 6.70
N LYS A 142 -8.19 -19.32 7.53
CA LYS A 142 -9.52 -19.89 7.81
C LYS A 142 -10.40 -19.98 6.56
N LYS A 143 -10.26 -19.03 5.65
CA LYS A 143 -11.01 -18.99 4.38
C LYS A 143 -10.29 -19.69 3.23
N LYS A 144 -9.10 -20.25 3.47
CA LYS A 144 -8.26 -20.93 2.48
C LYS A 144 -8.07 -20.07 1.22
N LEU A 145 -7.79 -18.78 1.43
CA LEU A 145 -7.57 -17.85 0.32
C LEU A 145 -6.27 -18.21 -0.42
N PRO A 146 -6.21 -18.03 -1.76
CA PRO A 146 -5.00 -18.26 -2.54
C PRO A 146 -3.97 -17.14 -2.30
N VAL A 147 -3.21 -17.25 -1.20
CA VAL A 147 -2.18 -16.28 -0.85
C VAL A 147 -0.93 -16.53 -1.68
N ILE A 148 -0.51 -15.52 -2.46
CA ILE A 148 0.74 -15.58 -3.22
C ILE A 148 1.91 -15.17 -2.30
N PRO A 149 2.92 -16.04 -2.11
CA PRO A 149 4.05 -15.72 -1.25
C PRO A 149 4.92 -14.61 -1.85
N LYS A 150 5.47 -13.76 -0.97
CA LYS A 150 6.34 -12.65 -1.37
C LYS A 150 7.75 -13.19 -1.66
N ASN A 151 7.99 -13.65 -2.89
CA ASN A 151 9.25 -14.32 -3.27
C ASN A 151 10.11 -13.50 -4.25
N TRP A 152 10.36 -12.20 -3.99
CA TRP A 152 11.22 -11.38 -4.87
C TRP A 152 12.62 -11.17 -4.26
N PRO A 153 13.70 -11.73 -4.85
CA PRO A 153 15.06 -11.62 -4.32
C PRO A 153 15.63 -10.19 -4.35
N ALA A 154 15.37 -9.40 -5.40
CA ALA A 154 15.88 -8.03 -5.44
C ALA A 154 15.13 -7.07 -4.50
N CYS A 155 14.09 -7.53 -3.78
CA CYS A 155 13.50 -6.76 -2.70
C CYS A 155 14.36 -6.80 -1.43
N PHE A 156 15.35 -7.70 -1.29
CA PHE A 156 16.02 -7.93 -0.01
C PHE A 156 16.67 -6.68 0.59
N GLU A 157 17.27 -5.77 -0.18
CA GLU A 157 18.00 -4.62 0.40
C GLU A 157 17.11 -3.52 0.97
N VAL A 158 16.02 -3.14 0.31
CA VAL A 158 15.08 -2.10 0.81
C VAL A 158 13.95 -2.72 1.64
N SER A 159 13.69 -4.01 1.44
CA SER A 159 12.90 -4.77 2.39
C SER A 159 13.58 -4.84 3.75
N LYS A 160 14.92 -4.64 3.88
CA LYS A 160 15.58 -4.60 5.19
C LYS A 160 15.00 -3.54 6.10
N GLU A 161 14.78 -2.30 5.63
CA GLU A 161 14.29 -1.23 6.51
C GLU A 161 12.84 -1.45 6.98
N HIS A 162 11.93 -1.72 6.04
CA HIS A 162 10.55 -2.06 6.40
C HIS A 162 10.47 -3.33 7.26
N HIS A 163 11.26 -4.36 6.92
CA HIS A 163 11.34 -5.59 7.70
C HIS A 163 11.96 -5.35 9.08
N HIS A 164 12.97 -4.48 9.18
CA HIS A 164 13.62 -4.11 10.43
C HIS A 164 12.64 -3.37 11.33
N VAL A 165 11.93 -2.37 10.82
CA VAL A 165 10.87 -1.68 11.58
C VAL A 165 9.75 -2.64 11.98
N LYS A 166 9.38 -3.58 11.11
CA LYS A 166 8.41 -4.62 11.45
C LYS A 166 8.89 -5.51 12.60
N GLN A 167 10.14 -5.96 12.56
CA GLN A 167 10.76 -6.72 13.64
C GLN A 167 10.84 -5.90 14.93
N LEU A 168 11.23 -4.62 14.84
CA LEU A 168 11.27 -3.69 15.96
C LEU A 168 9.90 -3.56 16.62
N LEU A 169 8.85 -3.28 15.84
CA LEU A 169 7.48 -3.15 16.34
C LEU A 169 6.98 -4.46 16.97
N ALA A 170 7.31 -5.61 16.38
CA ALA A 170 6.97 -6.92 16.93
C ALA A 170 7.69 -7.17 18.27
N ALA A 171 8.96 -6.83 18.38
CA ALA A 171 9.72 -6.93 19.63
C ALA A 171 9.15 -6.02 20.71
N GLN A 172 8.78 -4.79 20.36
CA GLN A 172 8.16 -3.86 21.32
C GLN A 172 6.75 -4.27 21.72
N GLU A 173 5.97 -4.94 20.86
CA GLU A 173 4.63 -5.44 21.22
C GLU A 173 4.67 -6.47 22.36
N ILE A 174 5.79 -7.18 22.54
CA ILE A 174 6.01 -8.10 23.68
C ILE A 174 6.08 -7.31 25.00
N HIS A 175 6.82 -6.19 25.01
CA HIS A 175 6.99 -5.36 26.20
C HIS A 175 5.82 -4.42 26.45
N PHE A 176 5.11 -4.03 25.39
CA PHE A 176 3.99 -3.10 25.41
C PHE A 176 2.76 -3.75 24.76
N PRO A 177 1.97 -4.55 25.51
CA PRO A 177 0.80 -5.24 24.95
C PRO A 177 -0.25 -4.32 24.31
N ASN A 178 -0.28 -3.05 24.73
CA ASN A 178 -1.17 -2.02 24.19
C ASN A 178 -0.55 -1.16 23.07
N LEU A 179 0.62 -1.55 22.54
CA LEU A 179 1.34 -0.80 21.50
C LEU A 179 0.46 -0.49 20.29
N TYR A 180 -0.16 -1.52 19.70
CA TYR A 180 -0.99 -1.33 18.50
C TYR A 180 -2.31 -0.59 18.75
N PRO A 181 -3.04 -0.83 19.86
CA PRO A 181 -4.13 0.06 20.26
C PRO A 181 -3.73 1.53 20.30
N SER A 182 -2.59 1.84 20.92
CA SER A 182 -2.04 3.21 21.00
C SER A 182 -1.63 3.75 19.63
N LEU A 183 -0.86 2.98 18.84
CA LEU A 183 -0.47 3.35 17.49
C LEU A 183 -1.68 3.61 16.60
N ARG A 184 -2.70 2.75 16.66
CA ARG A 184 -3.95 2.93 15.91
C ARG A 184 -4.68 4.22 16.27
N ALA A 185 -4.70 4.57 17.56
CA ALA A 185 -5.26 5.85 18.01
C ALA A 185 -4.48 7.03 17.41
N THR A 186 -3.14 7.02 17.47
CA THR A 186 -2.29 8.06 16.88
C THR A 186 -2.44 8.15 15.36
N ILE A 187 -2.32 7.03 14.66
CA ILE A 187 -2.43 6.94 13.20
C ILE A 187 -3.79 7.46 12.72
N ARG A 188 -4.89 7.20 13.46
CA ARG A 188 -6.20 7.77 13.14
C ARG A 188 -6.21 9.30 13.07
N HIS A 189 -5.46 9.96 13.94
CA HIS A 189 -5.32 11.42 13.91
C HIS A 189 -4.42 11.86 12.75
N LEU A 190 -3.26 11.20 12.55
CA LEU A 190 -2.34 11.51 11.46
C LEU A 190 -2.96 11.34 10.07
N MET A 191 -3.90 10.41 9.92
CA MET A 191 -4.67 10.25 8.68
C MET A 191 -5.53 11.47 8.36
N LYS A 192 -6.00 12.21 9.38
CA LYS A 192 -6.83 13.42 9.19
C LYS A 192 -6.01 14.69 8.95
N ILE A 193 -4.82 14.78 9.54
CA ILE A 193 -4.01 16.02 9.53
C ILE A 193 -3.30 16.20 8.18
N ASN A 194 -3.58 17.26 7.43
CA ASN A 194 -2.73 17.66 6.31
C ASN A 194 -1.62 18.59 6.84
N LEU A 195 -0.45 18.01 7.18
CA LEU A 195 0.61 18.79 7.81
C LEU A 195 1.20 19.88 6.92
N ASN A 196 1.19 19.70 5.58
CA ASN A 196 1.70 20.73 4.69
C ASN A 196 0.89 22.04 4.86
N GLU A 197 -0.44 21.95 4.95
CA GLU A 197 -1.32 23.09 5.21
C GLU A 197 -1.18 23.68 6.63
N PHE A 198 -0.58 22.92 7.56
CA PHE A 198 -0.43 23.29 8.96
C PHE A 198 0.95 23.90 9.25
N GLU A 199 2.01 23.38 8.63
CA GLU A 199 3.37 23.95 8.65
C GLU A 199 3.37 25.35 8.02
N ASP A 200 2.71 25.52 6.88
CA ASP A 200 2.52 26.83 6.23
C ASP A 200 1.80 27.85 7.14
N LYS A 201 0.92 27.38 8.05
CA LYS A 201 0.15 28.22 8.97
C LYS A 201 0.87 28.56 10.27
N ILE A 202 1.73 27.68 10.78
CA ILE A 202 2.41 27.87 12.08
C ILE A 202 3.75 28.58 11.91
N LEU A 203 4.50 28.23 10.87
CA LEU A 203 5.83 28.80 10.64
C LEU A 203 5.77 30.10 9.84
N GLY A 204 4.57 30.49 9.38
CA GLY A 204 4.40 31.56 8.40
C GLY A 204 4.94 31.14 7.03
N GLU A 205 4.56 31.85 5.97
CA GLU A 205 5.26 31.75 4.68
C GLU A 205 6.68 32.32 4.85
N GLU A 206 7.60 31.60 5.47
CA GLU A 206 9.01 31.99 5.52
C GLU A 206 9.86 31.11 4.61
N CYS A 207 10.26 31.76 3.52
CA CYS A 207 11.55 31.58 2.85
C CYS A 207 11.78 30.25 2.11
N CYS A 208 11.20 30.21 0.90
CA CYS A 208 12.01 29.82 -0.27
C CYS A 208 13.19 30.80 -0.46
N THR A 209 14.16 30.82 0.46
CA THR A 209 15.51 31.27 0.10
C THR A 209 16.22 30.06 -0.49
N LYS A 210 16.44 30.14 -1.80
CA LYS A 210 17.49 29.36 -2.46
C LYS A 210 18.77 29.48 -1.64
N LEU A 211 19.35 28.34 -1.30
CA LEU A 211 20.80 28.17 -1.21
C LEU A 211 21.21 27.27 -2.38
#